data_AF-A0A8F5BZQ6-F1
#
_entry.id   AF-A0A8F5BZQ6-F1
#
_cell.length_a   1.000
_cell.length_b   1.000
_cell.length_c   1.000
_cell.angle_alpha   90.00
_cell.angle_beta   90.00
_cell.angle_gamma   90.00
#
_symmetry.space_group_name_H-M   'P 1'
#
loop_
_entity.id
_entity.type
_entity.pdbx_description
1 polymer ?
#
loop_
_entity_poly.entity_id
_entity_poly.type
_entity_poly.pdbx_seq_one_letter_code
_entity_poly.pdbx_strand_id
1 'polypeptide(L)'
;MDKYKLALLGEAGAAGLDRGFSIRYKVFRESYLNEMSHWKYFQKYSRSLLEKPVYYAFSILGFIISLFGIMTVKKVNEIVERNAIDFYKNNFDESNEEVRKILEDEEKHLTMSVDA
;
A
#
# COMPACT_ATOMS: atom_id res chain seq x y z
N MET A 1 9.65 -10.40 -14.06
CA MET A 1 8.35 -9.70 -14.18
C MET A 1 8.64 -8.21 -14.19
N ASP A 2 7.95 -7.40 -15.00
CA ASP A 2 8.20 -5.95 -15.08
C ASP A 2 8.00 -5.29 -13.71
N LYS A 3 9.02 -4.59 -13.21
CA LYS A 3 9.00 -3.90 -11.91
C LYS A 3 7.84 -2.91 -11.78
N TYR A 4 7.45 -2.24 -12.86
CA TYR A 4 6.29 -1.34 -12.87
C TYR A 4 4.98 -2.10 -12.75
N LYS A 5 4.89 -3.30 -13.33
CA LYS A 5 3.72 -4.17 -13.20
C LYS A 5 3.61 -4.77 -11.79
N LEU A 6 4.74 -5.08 -11.17
CA LEU A 6 4.80 -5.51 -9.77
C LEU A 6 4.36 -4.40 -8.83
N ALA A 7 4.94 -3.20 -8.96
CA ALA A 7 4.53 -2.02 -8.20
C ALA A 7 3.03 -1.76 -8.37
N LEU A 8 2.55 -1.73 -9.61
CA LEU A 8 1.13 -1.52 -9.91
C LEU A 8 0.19 -2.48 -9.16
N LEU A 9 0.54 -3.76 -9.09
CA LEU A 9 -0.28 -4.75 -8.37
C LEU A 9 -0.07 -4.68 -6.85
N GLY A 10 1.13 -4.32 -6.40
CA GLY A 10 1.44 -4.05 -4.99
C GLY A 10 0.56 -2.92 -4.46
N GLU A 11 0.59 -1.77 -5.12
CA GLU A 11 -0.20 -0.58 -4.75
C GLU A 11 -1.71 -0.82 -4.84
N ALA A 12 -2.17 -1.57 -5.84
CA ALA A 12 -3.57 -1.98 -5.90
C ALA A 12 -3.97 -2.83 -4.67
N GLY A 13 -3.06 -3.69 -4.21
CA GLY A 13 -3.24 -4.52 -3.01
C GLY A 13 -3.22 -3.72 -1.72
N ALA A 14 -2.22 -2.84 -1.56
CA ALA A 14 -2.08 -1.95 -0.40
C ALA A 14 -3.26 -0.98 -0.25
N ALA A 15 -3.64 -0.30 -1.34
CA ALA A 15 -4.87 0.52 -1.38
C ALA A 15 -6.12 -0.29 -1.05
N GLY A 16 -6.15 -1.56 -1.48
CA GLY A 16 -7.19 -2.52 -1.12
C GLY A 16 -7.26 -2.72 0.39
N LEU A 17 -6.15 -3.11 1.03
CA LEU A 17 -6.06 -3.34 2.47
C LEU A 17 -6.49 -2.12 3.26
N ASP A 18 -5.94 -0.96 2.94
CA ASP A 18 -6.20 0.29 3.65
C ASP A 18 -7.64 0.76 3.54
N ARG A 19 -8.28 0.51 2.38
CA ARG A 19 -9.72 0.69 2.27
C ARG A 19 -10.47 -0.22 3.26
N GLY A 20 -10.05 -1.48 3.37
CA GLY A 20 -10.63 -2.44 4.32
C GLY A 20 -10.45 -1.99 5.78
N PHE A 21 -9.24 -1.55 6.14
CA PHE A 21 -8.91 -1.07 7.48
C PHE A 21 -9.67 0.22 7.83
N SER A 22 -9.73 1.17 6.90
CA SER A 22 -10.34 2.50 7.11
C SER A 22 -11.84 2.48 7.36
N ILE A 23 -12.54 1.40 6.97
CA ILE A 23 -13.95 1.19 7.32
C ILE A 23 -14.15 1.16 8.84
N ARG A 24 -13.23 0.52 9.59
CA ARG A 24 -13.30 0.45 11.06
C ARG A 24 -12.42 1.49 11.74
N TYR A 25 -11.27 1.80 11.16
CA TYR A 25 -10.22 2.58 11.80
C TYR A 25 -9.86 3.79 10.94
N LYS A 26 -10.49 4.93 11.23
CA LYS A 26 -10.34 6.18 10.46
C LYS A 26 -8.89 6.65 10.31
N VAL A 27 -7.98 6.22 11.17
CA VAL A 27 -6.54 6.53 11.10
C VAL A 27 -5.89 6.02 9.80
N PHE A 28 -6.42 4.96 9.19
CA PHE A 28 -5.93 4.43 7.91
C PHE A 28 -6.54 5.12 6.68
N ARG A 29 -7.37 6.15 6.87
CA ARG A 29 -8.00 6.86 5.73
C ARG A 29 -6.98 7.67 4.94
N GLU A 30 -5.99 8.27 5.60
CA GLU A 30 -4.92 9.01 4.93
C GLU A 30 -4.05 8.06 4.13
N SER A 31 -3.60 6.97 4.76
CA SER A 31 -2.89 5.84 4.14
C SER A 31 -3.59 5.37 2.86
N TYR A 32 -4.89 5.03 2.94
CA TYR A 32 -5.70 4.66 1.78
C TYR A 32 -5.64 5.67 0.61
N LEU A 33 -5.67 6.98 0.91
CA LEU A 33 -5.64 7.99 -0.14
C LEU A 33 -4.26 8.10 -0.80
N ASN A 34 -3.18 7.90 -0.03
CA ASN A 34 -1.82 7.85 -0.53
C ASN A 34 -1.62 6.63 -1.44
N GLU A 35 -2.01 5.44 -0.98
CA GLU A 35 -1.95 4.20 -1.77
C GLU A 35 -2.73 4.29 -3.09
N MET A 36 -3.90 4.93 -3.05
CA MET A 36 -4.67 5.19 -4.27
C MET A 36 -3.96 6.15 -5.24
N SER A 37 -3.16 7.08 -4.72
CA SER A 37 -2.33 7.98 -5.53
C SER A 37 -1.15 7.23 -6.15
N HIS A 38 -0.46 6.39 -5.36
CA HIS A 38 0.64 5.55 -5.81
C HIS A 38 0.19 4.56 -6.88
N TRP A 39 -0.96 3.90 -6.68
CA TRP A 39 -1.54 3.01 -7.69
C TRP A 39 -1.80 3.76 -9.01
N LYS A 40 -2.39 4.96 -8.96
CA LYS A 40 -2.59 5.80 -10.15
C LYS A 40 -1.28 6.24 -10.81
N TYR A 41 -0.22 6.45 -10.03
CA TYR A 41 1.10 6.75 -10.57
C TYR A 41 1.61 5.58 -11.42
N PHE A 42 1.59 4.36 -10.90
CA PHE A 42 2.08 3.19 -11.64
C PHE A 42 1.21 2.80 -12.85
N GLN A 43 -0.08 3.17 -12.87
CA GLN A 43 -0.96 3.04 -14.04
C GLN A 43 -0.49 3.83 -15.27
N LYS A 44 0.37 4.84 -15.09
CA LYS A 44 0.99 5.59 -16.20
C LYS A 44 2.06 4.78 -16.92
N TYR A 45 2.70 3.83 -16.22
CA TYR A 45 3.84 3.07 -16.71
C TYR A 45 3.47 1.63 -17.09
N SER A 46 2.41 1.08 -16.49
CA SER A 46 1.96 -0.30 -16.72
C SER A 46 0.45 -0.43 -16.57
N ARG A 47 -0.14 -1.49 -17.11
CA ARG A 47 -1.56 -1.84 -16.93
C ARG A 47 -1.71 -3.34 -16.72
N SER A 48 -2.69 -3.73 -15.91
CA SER A 48 -3.01 -5.14 -15.67
C SER A 48 -4.51 -5.35 -15.45
N LEU A 49 -5.08 -6.39 -16.06
CA LEU A 49 -6.46 -6.78 -15.80
C LEU A 49 -6.66 -7.26 -14.34
N LEU A 50 -5.57 -7.54 -13.63
CA LEU A 50 -5.60 -7.99 -12.24
C LEU A 50 -5.68 -6.85 -11.22
N GLU A 51 -5.52 -5.59 -11.62
CA GLU A 51 -5.51 -4.46 -10.67
C GLU A 51 -6.81 -4.40 -9.83
N LYS A 52 -7.97 -4.42 -10.51
CA LYS A 52 -9.27 -4.39 -9.81
C LYS A 52 -9.53 -5.66 -8.99
N PRO A 53 -9.30 -6.88 -9.51
CA PRO A 53 -9.41 -8.10 -8.70
C PRO A 53 -8.54 -8.05 -7.44
N VAL A 54 -7.28 -7.64 -7.55
CA VAL A 54 -6.36 -7.51 -6.41
C VAL A 54 -6.91 -6.50 -5.41
N TYR A 55 -7.26 -5.29 -5.86
CA TYR A 55 -7.84 -4.26 -5.00
C TYR A 55 -9.07 -4.75 -4.20
N TYR A 56 -10.03 -5.39 -4.86
CA TYR A 56 -11.24 -5.85 -4.17
C TYR A 56 -10.98 -7.05 -3.25
N ALA A 57 -10.12 -7.98 -3.66
CA ALA A 57 -9.73 -9.11 -2.81
C ALA A 57 -9.05 -8.63 -1.52
N PHE A 58 -8.11 -7.69 -1.65
CA PHE A 58 -7.41 -7.12 -0.50
C PHE A 58 -8.29 -6.16 0.31
N SER A 59 -9.28 -5.47 -0.27
CA SER A 59 -10.33 -4.76 0.50
C SER A 59 -11.14 -5.70 1.40
N ILE A 60 -11.55 -6.85 0.88
CA ILE A 60 -12.29 -7.84 1.67
C ILE A 60 -11.38 -8.41 2.77
N LEU A 61 -10.14 -8.75 2.42
CA LEU A 61 -9.16 -9.26 3.37
C LEU A 61 -8.86 -8.23 4.47
N GLY A 62 -8.63 -6.97 4.11
CA GLY A 62 -8.39 -5.87 5.05
C GLY A 62 -9.56 -5.67 6.00
N PHE A 63 -10.80 -5.73 5.49
CA PHE A 63 -11.99 -5.69 6.34
C PHE A 63 -12.04 -6.88 7.31
N ILE A 64 -11.78 -8.11 6.84
CA ILE A 64 -11.74 -9.31 7.70
C ILE A 64 -10.66 -9.17 8.78
N ILE A 65 -9.43 -8.79 8.41
CA ILE A 65 -8.32 -8.55 9.34
C ILE A 65 -8.69 -7.48 10.37
N SER A 66 -9.39 -6.41 9.93
CA SER A 66 -9.82 -5.34 10.81
C SER A 66 -10.71 -5.85 11.95
N LEU A 67 -11.45 -6.95 11.78
CA LEU A 67 -12.29 -7.55 12.82
C LEU A 67 -11.48 -8.07 14.02
N PHE A 68 -10.21 -8.44 13.81
CA PHE A 68 -9.31 -8.96 14.85
C PHE A 68 -8.67 -7.88 15.73
N GLY A 69 -8.99 -6.60 15.50
CA GLY A 69 -8.55 -5.49 16.33
C GLY A 69 -7.41 -4.67 15.73
N ILE A 70 -7.21 -3.47 16.30
CA ILE A 70 -6.26 -2.47 15.78
C ILE A 70 -4.81 -2.95 15.80
N MET A 71 -4.41 -3.72 16.81
CA MET A 71 -3.04 -4.26 16.91
C MET A 71 -2.71 -5.23 15.78
N THR A 72 -3.68 -6.05 15.37
CA THR A 72 -3.51 -6.97 14.25
C THR A 72 -3.39 -6.20 12.93
N VAL A 73 -4.23 -5.19 12.75
CA VAL A 73 -4.19 -4.31 11.55
C VAL A 73 -2.82 -3.65 11.43
N LYS A 74 -2.33 -3.04 12.50
CA LYS A 74 -1.01 -2.38 12.53
C LYS A 74 0.13 -3.32 12.14
N LYS A 75 0.12 -4.55 12.68
CA LYS A 75 1.15 -5.56 12.33
C LYS A 75 1.11 -5.95 10.86
N VAL A 76 -0.09 -6.10 10.29
CA VAL A 76 -0.23 -6.40 8.87
C VAL A 76 0.24 -5.21 8.03
N ASN A 77 -0.15 -3.99 8.41
CA ASN A 77 0.29 -2.77 7.74
C ASN A 77 1.81 -2.67 7.74
N GLU A 78 2.44 -2.78 8.92
CA GLU A 78 3.89 -2.76 9.10
C GLU A 78 4.62 -3.74 8.15
N ILE A 79 4.09 -4.96 7.99
CA ILE A 79 4.67 -5.96 7.08
C ILE A 79 4.54 -5.51 5.62
N VAL A 80 3.40 -4.93 5.23
CA VAL A 80 3.18 -4.43 3.86
C VAL A 80 4.12 -3.27 3.56
N GLU A 81 4.16 -2.26 4.42
CA GLU A 81 5.03 -1.07 4.27
C GLU A 81 6.51 -1.46 4.16
N ARG A 82 7.01 -2.33 5.05
CA ARG A 82 8.40 -2.79 5.00
C ARG A 82 8.73 -3.46 3.67
N ASN A 83 7.84 -4.32 3.18
CA ASN A 83 8.04 -5.00 1.91
C ASN A 83 7.97 -4.03 0.72
N ALA A 84 7.12 -3.00 0.79
CA ALA A 84 7.02 -1.96 -0.23
C ALA A 84 8.30 -1.11 -0.28
N ILE A 85 8.78 -0.61 0.86
CA ILE A 85 10.04 0.13 0.98
C ILE A 85 11.22 -0.69 0.43
N ASP A 86 11.36 -1.94 0.85
CA ASP A 86 12.42 -2.83 0.38
C ASP A 86 12.31 -3.07 -1.13
N PHE A 87 11.09 -3.25 -1.64
CA PHE A 87 10.87 -3.41 -3.08
C PHE A 87 11.29 -2.15 -3.85
N TYR A 88 10.90 -0.96 -3.38
CA TYR A 88 11.22 0.30 -4.04
C TYR A 88 12.71 0.59 -4.06
N LYS A 89 13.40 0.47 -2.91
CA LYS A 89 14.86 0.68 -2.80
C LYS A 89 15.66 -0.27 -3.69
N ASN A 90 15.18 -1.50 -3.90
CA ASN A 90 15.88 -2.49 -4.72
C ASN A 90 15.60 -2.39 -6.23
N ASN A 91 14.49 -1.75 -6.64
CA ASN A 91 14.04 -1.80 -8.04
C ASN A 91 13.99 -0.44 -8.73
N PHE A 92 14.01 0.67 -7.99
CA PHE A 92 13.90 2.01 -8.53
C PHE A 92 15.07 2.89 -8.11
N ASP A 93 15.37 3.89 -8.93
CA ASP A 93 16.41 4.87 -8.68
C ASP A 93 15.85 5.99 -7.80
N GLU A 94 16.44 6.19 -6.63
CA GLU A 94 16.03 7.22 -5.65
C GLU A 94 16.19 8.65 -6.17
N SER A 95 16.93 8.86 -7.27
CA SER A 95 17.01 10.16 -7.94
C SER A 95 15.71 10.54 -8.67
N ASN A 96 14.77 9.60 -8.84
CA ASN A 96 13.44 9.90 -9.35
C ASN A 96 12.58 10.53 -8.25
N GLU A 97 12.28 11.83 -8.40
CA GLU A 97 11.54 12.61 -7.41
C GLU A 97 10.19 11.99 -7.02
N GLU A 98 9.47 11.38 -7.96
CA GLU A 98 8.16 10.79 -7.69
C GLU A 98 8.28 9.47 -6.92
N VAL A 99 9.28 8.65 -7.23
CA VAL A 99 9.56 7.43 -6.45
C VAL A 99 10.03 7.80 -5.04
N ARG A 100 10.81 8.88 -4.89
CA ARG A 100 11.23 9.37 -3.58
C ARG A 100 10.04 9.82 -2.73
N LYS A 101 9.06 10.52 -3.31
CA LYS A 101 7.82 10.89 -2.62
C LYS A 101 7.04 9.67 -2.15
N ILE A 102 6.91 8.65 -3.00
CA ILE A 102 6.28 7.37 -2.63
C ILE A 102 7.02 6.78 -1.43
N LEU A 103 8.35 6.62 -1.51
CA LEU A 103 9.17 6.12 -0.39
C LEU A 103 8.99 6.91 0.92
N GLU A 104 8.92 8.25 0.85
CA GLU A 104 8.67 9.11 2.01
C GLU A 104 7.29 8.85 2.64
N ASP A 105 6.26 8.63 1.81
CA ASP A 105 4.91 8.29 2.26
C ASP A 105 4.87 6.90 2.94
N GLU A 106 5.51 5.87 2.36
CA GLU A 106 5.61 4.53 2.95
C GLU A 106 6.34 4.55 4.32
N GLU A 107 7.42 5.32 4.44
CA GLU A 107 8.16 5.46 5.72
C GLU A 107 7.30 6.14 6.81
N LYS A 108 6.42 7.08 6.40
CA LYS A 108 5.45 7.71 7.31
C LYS A 108 4.37 6.72 7.76
N HIS A 109 3.82 5.92 6.85
CA HIS A 109 2.82 4.90 7.17
C HIS A 109 3.39 3.80 8.07
N LEU A 110 4.66 3.41 7.86
CA LEU A 110 5.37 2.48 8.73
C LEU A 110 5.43 3.00 10.17
N THR A 111 5.76 4.29 10.35
CA THR A 111 5.84 4.91 11.69
C THR A 111 4.48 4.88 12.40
N MET A 112 3.38 5.14 11.68
CA MET A 112 2.01 5.05 12.22
C MET A 112 1.64 3.63 12.68
N SER A 113 2.27 2.61 12.08
CA SER A 113 2.05 1.20 12.39
C SER A 113 2.79 0.77 13.67
N VAL A 114 3.95 1.37 13.96
CA VAL A 114 4.85 0.98 15.06
C VAL A 114 4.54 1.72 16.37
N ASP A 115 4.18 3.01 16.33
CA ASP A 115 4.17 3.90 17.52
C ASP A 115 2.81 4.07 18.23
N ALA A 116 2.01 3.02 18.46
CA ALA A 116 0.90 3.11 19.45
C ALA A 116 0.52 1.79 20.11
#